data_AF-A0A6J1M3F4-F1
#
_entry.id   AF-A0A6J1M3F4-F1
#
_cell.length_a   1.000
_cell.length_b   1.000
_cell.length_c   1.000
_cell.angle_alpha   90.00
_cell.angle_beta   90.00
_cell.angle_gamma   90.00
#
_symmetry.space_group_name_H-M   'P 1'
#
loop_
_entity.id
_entity.type
_entity.pdbx_description
1 polymer ?
#
loop_
_entity_poly.entity_id
_entity_poly.type
_entity_poly.pdbx_seq_one_letter_code
_entity_poly.pdbx_strand_id
1 'polypeptide(L)'
;MVYESGFTTRRTYSSRPVTTSYAVTKSNRPPIDWEKVPFVPRPSLISDPVTAFGLRRSDYEQRKRSILDPINRAAIKPNYKIVYQPIEPYVPTRDKNRSRILSMVRQHIDTVEAGGNTAARTFRDSLDSQLPRLHRAASESLPVRRETYRNEKSGAMVTKYSY
;
A
#
# COMPACT_ATOMS: atom_id res chain seq x y z
N MET A 1 -20.03 35.59 47.13
CA MET A 1 -20.61 34.25 47.33
C MET A 1 -21.53 33.93 46.18
N VAL A 2 -21.62 32.64 45.80
CA VAL A 2 -22.79 31.93 45.25
C VAL A 2 -23.51 32.53 44.01
N TYR A 3 -23.64 31.69 42.97
CA TYR A 3 -24.48 31.93 41.78
C TYR A 3 -25.95 31.51 42.02
N GLU A 4 -26.77 31.72 40.98
CA GLU A 4 -28.06 31.08 40.70
C GLU A 4 -29.34 31.78 41.19
N SER A 5 -30.15 32.20 40.21
CA SER A 5 -31.56 31.86 40.15
C SER A 5 -32.01 31.87 38.69
N GLY A 6 -32.42 30.71 38.17
CA GLY A 6 -33.12 30.58 36.88
C GLY A 6 -34.60 30.29 37.11
N PHE A 7 -35.41 30.27 36.03
CA PHE A 7 -36.88 30.12 36.09
C PHE A 7 -37.59 31.34 36.78
N THR A 8 -38.86 31.70 36.57
CA THR A 8 -39.99 31.28 35.71
C THR A 8 -41.05 32.41 35.75
N THR A 9 -41.94 32.73 34.80
CA THR A 9 -42.33 32.23 33.45
C THR A 9 -43.00 33.39 32.66
N ARG A 10 -43.54 33.09 31.45
CA ARG A 10 -44.83 33.54 30.86
C ARG A 10 -44.74 34.22 29.48
N ARG A 11 -45.56 33.71 28.54
CA ARG A 11 -45.86 34.34 27.24
C ARG A 11 -46.63 35.64 27.45
N THR A 12 -46.18 36.73 26.84
CA THR A 12 -47.04 37.88 26.53
C THR A 12 -47.66 37.67 25.15
N TYR A 13 -48.99 37.55 25.09
CA TYR A 13 -49.71 37.56 23.82
C TYR A 13 -49.70 39.00 23.27
N SER A 14 -48.93 39.25 22.20
CA SER A 14 -48.85 40.55 21.53
C SER A 14 -49.08 40.39 20.03
N SER A 15 -50.15 40.99 19.51
CA SER A 15 -50.65 40.82 18.15
C SER A 15 -50.00 41.77 17.13
N ARG A 16 -48.68 41.98 17.22
CA ARG A 16 -47.92 42.83 16.29
C ARG A 16 -46.62 42.15 15.84
N PRO A 17 -46.32 42.07 14.53
CA PRO A 17 -45.04 41.54 14.06
C PRO A 17 -43.90 42.49 14.41
N VAL A 18 -42.85 41.96 15.03
CA VAL A 18 -41.59 42.69 15.23
C VAL A 18 -40.77 42.59 13.95
N THR A 19 -40.84 43.62 13.12
CA THR A 19 -40.08 43.71 11.87
C THR A 19 -38.58 43.81 12.17
N THR A 20 -37.83 42.73 11.95
CA THR A 20 -36.36 42.73 12.05
C THR A 20 -35.72 43.02 10.68
N SER A 21 -34.61 43.78 10.69
CA SER A 21 -34.10 44.54 9.56
C SER A 21 -33.31 43.76 8.49
N TYR A 22 -33.56 42.46 8.34
CA TYR A 22 -32.93 41.61 7.31
C TYR A 22 -33.87 41.31 6.12
N ALA A 23 -34.60 42.34 5.67
CA ALA A 23 -35.46 42.28 4.50
C ALA A 23 -34.65 42.25 3.19
N VAL A 24 -34.10 41.08 2.85
CA VAL A 24 -33.34 40.86 1.60
C VAL A 24 -34.24 41.13 0.39
N THR A 25 -33.87 42.12 -0.43
CA THR A 25 -34.65 42.62 -1.57
C THR A 25 -34.69 41.64 -2.75
N LYS A 26 -35.59 40.66 -2.68
CA LYS A 26 -35.81 39.61 -3.71
C LYS A 26 -36.85 39.98 -4.79
N SER A 27 -37.02 41.26 -5.13
CA SER A 27 -38.04 41.71 -6.10
C SER A 27 -37.56 41.86 -7.56
N ASN A 28 -36.31 42.26 -7.79
CA ASN A 28 -35.81 42.66 -9.12
C ASN A 28 -34.76 41.70 -9.71
N ARG A 29 -34.82 40.40 -9.41
CA ARG A 29 -34.12 39.37 -10.18
C ARG A 29 -35.16 38.60 -10.99
N PRO A 30 -34.94 38.35 -12.30
CA PRO A 30 -35.82 37.46 -13.04
C PRO A 30 -35.83 36.08 -12.34
N PRO A 31 -36.96 35.35 -12.35
CA PRO A 31 -37.01 34.01 -11.80
C PRO A 31 -35.95 33.15 -12.49
N ILE A 32 -35.19 32.39 -11.69
CA ILE A 32 -34.19 31.47 -12.24
C ILE A 32 -34.94 30.42 -13.05
N ASP A 33 -34.64 30.40 -14.34
CA ASP A 33 -35.25 29.49 -15.30
C ASP A 33 -34.59 28.11 -15.16
N TRP A 34 -35.16 27.28 -14.29
CA TRP A 34 -34.67 25.95 -13.97
C TRP A 34 -34.76 24.97 -15.15
N GLU A 35 -35.55 25.26 -16.18
CA GLU A 35 -35.61 24.46 -17.42
C GLU A 35 -34.38 24.71 -18.30
N LYS A 36 -33.79 25.91 -18.21
CA LYS A 36 -32.52 26.27 -18.88
C LYS A 36 -31.26 25.87 -18.10
N VAL A 37 -31.39 25.36 -16.88
CA VAL A 37 -30.25 24.82 -16.11
C VAL A 37 -29.95 23.40 -16.59
N PRO A 38 -28.76 23.12 -17.18
CA PRO A 38 -28.44 21.78 -17.64
C PRO A 38 -28.43 20.79 -16.47
N PHE A 39 -29.02 19.61 -16.66
CA PHE A 39 -29.05 18.57 -15.63
C PHE A 39 -27.64 17.98 -15.43
N VAL A 40 -26.87 18.60 -14.53
CA VAL A 40 -25.61 18.03 -14.04
C VAL A 40 -25.97 16.93 -13.03
N PRO A 41 -25.62 15.65 -13.29
CA PRO A 41 -25.87 14.59 -12.32
C PRO A 41 -25.09 14.88 -11.04
N ARG A 42 -25.73 14.66 -9.88
CA ARG A 42 -25.06 14.75 -8.58
C ARG A 42 -23.83 13.83 -8.58
N PRO A 43 -22.70 14.17 -7.93
CA PRO A 43 -21.52 13.31 -7.90
C PRO A 43 -21.79 11.87 -7.45
N SER A 44 -22.79 11.65 -6.58
CA SER A 44 -23.24 10.33 -6.13
C SER A 44 -24.03 9.51 -7.16
N LEU A 45 -24.38 10.08 -8.32
CA LEU A 45 -25.02 9.43 -9.47
C LEU A 45 -24.02 9.13 -10.60
N ILE A 46 -22.80 9.66 -10.50
CA ILE A 46 -21.70 9.36 -11.40
C ILE A 46 -20.96 8.14 -10.84
N SER A 47 -20.69 7.15 -11.67
CA SER A 47 -19.89 5.99 -11.28
C SER A 47 -18.43 6.38 -11.03
N ASP A 48 -17.80 5.83 -9.97
CA ASP A 48 -16.36 6.01 -9.72
C ASP A 48 -15.54 5.69 -10.99
N PRO A 49 -14.56 6.53 -11.36
CA PRO A 49 -13.81 6.36 -12.58
C PRO A 49 -12.92 5.11 -12.53
N VAL A 50 -12.77 4.44 -13.68
CA VAL A 50 -11.81 3.35 -13.84
C VAL A 50 -10.40 3.95 -13.84
N THR A 51 -9.56 3.54 -12.89
CA THR A 51 -8.15 3.95 -12.83
C THR A 51 -7.24 2.87 -13.44
N ALA A 52 -5.95 3.18 -13.64
CA ALA A 52 -4.95 2.18 -14.03
C ALA A 52 -4.79 1.03 -13.00
N PHE A 53 -5.24 1.23 -11.75
CA PHE A 53 -5.30 0.21 -10.70
C PHE A 53 -6.68 -0.47 -10.61
N GLY A 54 -7.56 -0.24 -11.58
CA GLY A 54 -8.92 -0.76 -11.67
C GLY A 54 -9.99 0.19 -11.10
N LEU A 55 -11.18 -0.36 -10.89
CA LEU A 55 -12.31 0.29 -10.23
C LEU A 55 -12.10 0.36 -8.72
N ARG A 56 -12.47 1.49 -8.10
CA ARG A 56 -12.56 1.59 -6.64
C ARG A 56 -13.64 0.63 -6.12
N ARG A 57 -13.30 -0.20 -5.13
CA ARG A 57 -14.29 -1.03 -4.43
C ARG A 57 -15.19 -0.14 -3.57
N SER A 58 -16.49 -0.45 -3.53
CA SER A 58 -17.42 0.27 -2.67
C SER A 58 -17.02 0.18 -1.19
N ASP A 59 -17.31 1.23 -0.42
CA ASP A 59 -16.93 1.29 1.00
C ASP A 59 -17.50 0.12 1.84
N TYR A 60 -18.61 -0.48 1.39
CA TYR A 60 -19.18 -1.70 1.99
C TYR A 60 -18.28 -2.94 1.79
N GLU A 61 -17.69 -3.12 0.60
CA GLU A 61 -16.69 -4.16 0.38
C GLU A 61 -15.39 -3.90 1.15
N GLN A 62 -14.97 -2.64 1.25
CA GLN A 62 -13.77 -2.27 1.99
C GLN A 62 -13.93 -2.59 3.48
N ARG A 63 -15.07 -2.21 4.08
CA ARG A 63 -15.42 -2.53 5.47
C ARG A 63 -15.41 -4.04 5.71
N LYS A 64 -16.08 -4.84 4.88
CA LYS A 64 -16.11 -6.32 4.99
C LYS A 64 -14.73 -7.00 5.02
N ARG A 65 -13.67 -6.35 4.51
CA ARG A 65 -12.30 -6.88 4.49
C ARG A 65 -11.38 -6.19 5.52
N SER A 66 -11.95 -5.41 6.44
CA SER A 66 -11.24 -4.71 7.50
C SER A 66 -10.59 -5.69 8.48
N ILE A 67 -9.32 -5.46 8.80
CA ILE A 67 -8.59 -6.20 9.85
C ILE A 67 -9.02 -5.82 11.28
N LEU A 68 -9.86 -4.78 11.42
CA LEU A 68 -10.42 -4.35 12.70
C LEU A 68 -11.68 -5.14 13.06
N ASP A 69 -12.35 -5.75 12.08
CA ASP A 69 -13.53 -6.57 12.30
C ASP A 69 -13.15 -7.83 13.09
N PRO A 70 -13.78 -8.16 14.24
CA PRO A 70 -13.35 -9.26 15.10
C PRO A 70 -13.25 -10.62 14.39
N ILE A 71 -14.14 -10.90 13.44
CA ILE A 71 -14.16 -12.14 12.65
C ILE A 71 -12.93 -12.23 11.74
N ASN A 72 -12.64 -11.16 10.99
CA ASN A 72 -11.46 -11.09 10.12
C ASN A 72 -10.17 -11.14 10.95
N ARG A 73 -10.13 -10.43 12.08
CA ARG A 73 -8.99 -10.43 13.01
C ARG A 73 -8.71 -11.82 13.58
N ALA A 74 -9.74 -12.59 13.95
CA ALA A 74 -9.61 -13.96 14.42
C ALA A 74 -9.19 -14.95 13.32
N ALA A 75 -9.54 -14.66 12.05
CA ALA A 75 -9.11 -15.48 10.90
C ALA A 75 -7.63 -15.29 10.53
N ILE A 76 -6.99 -14.18 10.93
CA ILE A 76 -5.55 -13.93 10.72
C ILE A 76 -4.74 -14.82 11.68
N LYS A 77 -4.40 -16.03 11.20
CA LYS A 77 -3.47 -16.92 11.90
C LYS A 77 -2.06 -16.29 11.95
N PRO A 78 -1.39 -16.27 13.11
CA PRO A 78 -0.02 -15.76 13.20
C PRO A 78 0.95 -16.66 12.41
N ASN A 79 2.04 -16.08 11.91
CA ASN A 79 3.05 -16.84 11.18
C ASN A 79 3.76 -17.82 12.13
N TYR A 80 3.55 -19.12 11.91
CA TYR A 80 4.10 -20.19 12.73
C TYR A 80 5.61 -20.08 12.97
N LYS A 81 6.38 -19.59 11.98
CA LYS A 81 7.82 -19.39 12.13
C LYS A 81 8.13 -18.41 13.26
N ILE A 82 7.41 -17.28 13.31
CA ILE A 82 7.60 -16.22 14.31
C ILE A 82 7.12 -16.68 15.70
N VAL A 83 6.07 -17.51 15.76
CA VAL A 83 5.51 -18.02 17.03
C VAL A 83 6.41 -19.06 17.70
N TYR A 84 7.07 -19.92 16.90
CA TYR A 84 7.89 -21.03 17.42
C TYR A 84 9.40 -20.80 17.34
N GLN A 85 9.86 -19.66 16.80
CA GLN A 85 11.27 -19.28 16.87
C GLN A 85 11.63 -18.77 18.28
N PRO A 86 12.80 -19.17 18.83
CA PRO A 86 13.30 -18.54 20.05
C PRO A 86 13.56 -17.06 19.80
N ILE A 87 13.24 -16.22 20.78
CA ILE A 87 13.46 -14.77 20.69
C ILE A 87 14.98 -14.52 20.66
N GLU A 88 15.47 -13.95 19.56
CA GLU A 88 16.88 -13.54 19.44
C GLU A 88 17.25 -12.52 20.52
N PRO A 89 18.46 -12.59 21.12
CA PRO A 89 18.91 -11.59 22.08
C PRO A 89 18.94 -10.20 21.43
N TYR A 90 18.61 -9.16 22.20
CA TYR A 90 18.64 -7.79 21.70
C TYR A 90 20.08 -7.37 21.34
N VAL A 91 20.32 -7.16 20.05
CA VAL A 91 21.55 -6.54 19.53
C VAL A 91 21.22 -5.13 19.05
N PRO A 92 21.92 -4.08 19.53
CA PRO A 92 21.64 -2.70 19.14
C PRO A 92 21.94 -2.46 17.66
N THR A 93 21.21 -1.55 17.03
CA THR A 93 21.33 -1.24 15.59
C THR A 93 22.75 -0.85 15.17
N ARG A 94 23.55 -0.25 16.07
CA ARG A 94 24.97 0.05 15.85
C ARG A 94 25.78 -1.21 15.52
N ASP A 95 25.58 -2.28 16.29
CA ASP A 95 26.37 -3.51 16.14
C ASP A 95 25.80 -4.40 15.02
N LYS A 96 24.47 -4.38 14.79
CA LYS A 96 23.87 -4.96 13.57
C LYS A 96 24.42 -4.32 12.29
N ASN A 97 24.62 -3.00 12.29
CA ASN A 97 25.25 -2.30 11.17
C ASN A 97 26.75 -2.59 11.09
N ARG A 98 27.45 -2.66 12.22
CA ARG A 98 28.89 -3.00 12.26
C ARG A 98 29.16 -4.38 11.68
N SER A 99 28.40 -5.41 12.08
CA SER A 99 28.58 -6.77 11.54
C SER A 99 28.26 -6.84 10.05
N ARG A 100 27.17 -6.19 9.60
CA ARG A 100 26.81 -6.10 8.17
C ARG A 100 27.87 -5.39 7.32
N ILE A 101 28.44 -4.28 7.80
CA ILE A 101 29.50 -3.57 7.08
C ILE A 101 30.77 -4.44 7.03
N LEU A 102 31.15 -5.09 8.14
CA LEU A 102 32.30 -6.00 8.17
C LEU A 102 32.11 -7.23 7.27
N SER A 103 30.90 -7.79 7.15
CA SER A 103 30.64 -8.88 6.21
C SER A 103 30.70 -8.43 4.75
N MET A 104 30.18 -7.24 4.43
CA MET A 104 30.28 -6.67 3.08
C MET A 104 31.73 -6.31 2.70
N VAL A 105 32.53 -5.79 3.64
CA VAL A 105 33.95 -5.50 3.43
C VAL A 105 34.75 -6.80 3.23
N ARG A 106 34.47 -7.86 4.00
CA ARG A 106 35.07 -9.18 3.77
C ARG A 106 34.72 -9.72 2.39
N GLN A 107 33.43 -9.78 2.04
CA GLN A 107 32.98 -10.19 0.71
C GLN A 107 33.66 -9.38 -0.41
N HIS A 108 33.86 -8.07 -0.22
CA HIS A 108 34.58 -7.25 -1.19
C HIS A 108 36.05 -7.66 -1.32
N ILE A 109 36.78 -7.80 -0.21
CA ILE A 109 38.17 -8.30 -0.18
C ILE A 109 38.24 -9.67 -0.86
N ASP A 110 37.39 -10.63 -0.47
CA ASP A 110 37.32 -11.97 -1.05
C ASP A 110 37.14 -11.91 -2.58
N THR A 111 36.28 -11.02 -3.10
CA THR A 111 36.06 -10.85 -4.55
C THR A 111 37.20 -10.16 -5.30
N VAL A 112 38.01 -9.35 -4.61
CA VAL A 112 39.19 -8.67 -5.19
C VAL A 112 40.39 -9.63 -5.21
N GLU A 113 40.65 -10.31 -4.10
CA GLU A 113 41.70 -11.33 -3.98
C GLU A 113 41.43 -12.54 -4.91
N ALA A 114 40.17 -12.93 -5.11
CA ALA A 114 39.76 -13.94 -6.11
C ALA A 114 39.83 -13.44 -7.58
N GLY A 115 40.61 -12.40 -7.87
CA GLY A 115 40.96 -11.97 -9.23
C GLY A 115 40.05 -10.91 -9.87
N GLY A 116 39.01 -10.45 -9.18
CA GLY A 116 38.16 -9.32 -9.60
C GLY A 116 37.22 -9.59 -10.78
N ASN A 117 36.02 -8.99 -10.74
CA ASN A 117 34.94 -8.96 -11.77
C ASN A 117 34.38 -10.29 -12.29
N THR A 118 35.17 -11.35 -12.36
CA THR A 118 34.82 -12.70 -12.84
C THR A 118 34.16 -13.52 -11.74
N ALA A 119 34.78 -13.59 -10.56
CA ALA A 119 34.22 -14.24 -9.36
C ALA A 119 32.86 -13.63 -8.95
N ALA A 120 32.67 -12.32 -9.14
CA ALA A 120 31.41 -11.63 -8.86
C ALA A 120 30.22 -12.18 -9.68
N ARG A 121 30.45 -12.74 -10.87
CA ARG A 121 29.40 -13.35 -11.70
C ARG A 121 28.88 -14.70 -11.16
N THR A 122 29.60 -15.34 -10.25
CA THR A 122 29.29 -16.69 -9.75
C THR A 122 28.70 -16.72 -8.34
N PHE A 123 28.51 -15.57 -7.67
CA PHE A 123 27.91 -15.54 -6.34
C PHE A 123 26.43 -15.91 -6.33
N ARG A 124 25.99 -16.52 -5.23
CA ARG A 124 24.61 -17.01 -5.01
C ARG A 124 23.53 -15.92 -5.08
N ASP A 125 23.95 -14.66 -4.98
CA ASP A 125 23.10 -13.46 -5.02
C ASP A 125 23.19 -12.68 -6.33
N SER A 126 23.70 -13.29 -7.41
CA SER A 126 23.66 -12.70 -8.75
C SER A 126 22.20 -12.37 -9.13
N LEU A 127 21.95 -11.10 -9.53
CA LEU A 127 20.62 -10.60 -9.86
C LEU A 127 19.95 -11.41 -10.97
N ASP A 128 20.72 -11.89 -11.96
CA ASP A 128 20.26 -12.75 -13.05
C ASP A 128 19.67 -14.09 -12.54
N SER A 129 19.99 -14.49 -11.31
CA SER A 129 19.45 -15.69 -10.64
C SER A 129 18.36 -15.39 -9.61
N GLN A 130 18.37 -14.19 -9.00
CA GLN A 130 17.36 -13.76 -8.02
C GLN A 130 16.10 -13.22 -8.69
N LEU A 131 16.24 -12.39 -9.73
CA LEU A 131 15.11 -11.73 -10.40
C LEU A 131 14.12 -12.73 -11.04
N PRO A 132 14.54 -13.79 -11.76
CA PRO A 132 13.59 -14.77 -12.33
C PRO A 132 12.78 -15.53 -11.26
N ARG A 133 13.34 -15.71 -10.06
CA ARG A 133 12.67 -16.30 -8.90
C ARG A 133 11.68 -15.33 -8.26
N LEU A 134 12.12 -14.09 -7.99
CA LEU A 134 11.30 -13.05 -7.36
C LEU A 134 10.09 -12.65 -8.22
N HIS A 135 10.29 -12.50 -9.54
CA HIS A 135 9.22 -12.17 -10.49
C HIS A 135 8.42 -13.40 -10.96
N ARG A 136 8.76 -14.60 -10.48
CA ARG A 136 8.14 -15.88 -10.86
C ARG A 136 8.11 -16.15 -12.38
N ALA A 137 8.99 -15.48 -13.12
CA ALA A 137 9.15 -15.60 -14.57
C ALA A 137 9.84 -16.91 -14.96
N ALA A 138 10.65 -17.48 -14.06
CA ALA A 138 10.94 -18.90 -14.08
C ALA A 138 9.72 -19.65 -13.53
N SER A 139 8.86 -20.14 -14.42
CA SER A 139 7.71 -20.95 -14.03
C SER A 139 8.16 -22.31 -13.50
N GLU A 140 7.81 -22.60 -12.24
CA GLU A 140 8.08 -23.89 -11.57
C GLU A 140 7.38 -25.09 -12.25
N SER A 141 6.51 -24.83 -13.23
CA SER A 141 5.70 -25.79 -13.97
C SER A 141 6.29 -26.28 -15.30
N LEU A 142 7.46 -25.78 -15.73
CA LEU A 142 8.16 -26.29 -16.91
C LEU A 142 9.40 -27.07 -16.48
N PRO A 143 9.59 -28.34 -16.92
CA PRO A 143 10.71 -29.19 -16.53
C PRO A 143 11.99 -28.83 -17.29
N VAL A 144 12.35 -27.53 -17.34
CA VAL A 144 13.48 -27.02 -18.13
C VAL A 144 14.80 -27.49 -17.54
N ARG A 145 15.23 -28.68 -17.97
CA ARG A 145 16.52 -29.27 -17.60
C ARG A 145 17.62 -28.41 -18.22
N ARG A 146 18.29 -27.65 -17.35
CA ARG A 146 19.40 -26.75 -17.70
C ARG A 146 20.73 -27.48 -17.52
N GLU A 147 21.45 -27.69 -18.60
CA GLU A 147 22.78 -28.31 -18.58
C GLU A 147 23.84 -27.30 -19.03
N THR A 148 24.81 -27.03 -18.16
CA THR A 148 25.93 -26.11 -18.42
C THR A 148 27.18 -26.92 -18.68
N TYR A 149 27.72 -26.86 -19.90
CA TYR A 149 28.93 -27.58 -20.29
C TYR A 149 29.93 -26.65 -20.98
N ARG A 150 31.20 -27.03 -20.96
CA ARG A 150 32.26 -26.29 -21.65
C ARG A 150 32.36 -26.80 -23.08
N ASN A 151 32.25 -25.91 -24.06
CA ASN A 151 32.38 -26.27 -25.47
C ASN A 151 33.87 -26.53 -25.79
N GLU A 152 34.21 -27.77 -26.11
CA GLU A 152 35.57 -28.22 -26.38
C GLU A 152 36.24 -27.47 -27.54
N LYS A 153 35.47 -27.00 -28.53
CA LYS A 153 36.00 -26.30 -29.71
C LYS A 153 36.26 -24.81 -29.50
N SER A 154 35.61 -24.18 -28.53
CA SER A 154 35.73 -22.73 -28.28
C SER A 154 36.14 -22.35 -26.86
N GLY A 155 36.31 -23.33 -25.96
CA GLY A 155 36.62 -23.15 -24.55
C GLY A 155 35.52 -22.48 -23.70
N ALA A 156 34.47 -21.97 -24.33
CA ALA A 156 33.41 -21.18 -23.72
C ALA A 156 32.40 -22.05 -22.95
N MET A 157 31.84 -21.52 -21.86
CA MET A 157 30.72 -22.14 -21.14
C MET A 157 29.42 -21.90 -21.89
N VAL A 158 28.77 -22.99 -22.32
CA VAL A 158 27.47 -22.98 -23.02
C VAL A 158 26.41 -23.51 -22.06
N THR A 159 25.26 -22.83 -22.01
CA THR A 159 24.08 -23.30 -21.27
C THR A 159 23.05 -23.80 -22.27
N LYS A 160 22.73 -25.09 -22.22
CA LYS A 160 21.63 -25.69 -22.97
C LYS A 160 20.39 -25.75 -22.10
N TYR A 161 19.25 -25.40 -22.68
CA TYR A 161 17.93 -25.62 -22.12
C TYR A 161 17.23 -26.69 -22.96
N SER A 162 16.72 -27.72 -22.30
CA SER A 162 15.82 -28.71 -22.89
C SER A 162 14.47 -28.64 -22.19
N TYR A 163 13.40 -28.71 -22.97
CA TYR A 163 12.00 -28.74 -22.54
C TYR A 163 11.48 -30.18 -22.54
#